data_AF-A0A9R1VNG4-F1
#
_entry.id   AF-A0A9R1VNG4-F1
#
_cell.length_a   1.000
_cell.length_b   1.000
_cell.length_c   1.000
_cell.angle_alpha   90.00
_cell.angle_beta   90.00
_cell.angle_gamma   90.00
#
_symmetry.space_group_name_H-M   'P 1'
#
loop_
_entity.id
_entity.type
_entity.pdbx_description
1 polymer ?
#
loop_
_entity_poly.entity_id
_entity_poly.type
_entity_poly.pdbx_seq_one_letter_code
_entity_poly.pdbx_strand_id
1 'polypeptide(L)'
;MLNIGNAWIDDNTSFEGMYDYYWTHALNSDETNEGIKKYCDYVTRNFSQECYKYQGQGDGEYGEIDIYSIYAPLCLDTTQKSGTTGSISL
;
A
#
# COMPACT_ATOMS: atom_id res chain seq x y z
N MET A 1 7.27 4.37 -27.77
CA MET A 1 6.08 4.49 -26.89
C MET A 1 6.57 4.73 -25.49
N LEU A 2 5.85 5.54 -24.72
CA LEU A 2 6.11 5.75 -23.29
C LEU A 2 5.34 4.67 -22.51
N ASN A 3 6.05 3.89 -21.69
CA ASN A 3 5.46 2.85 -20.85
C ASN A 3 5.68 3.23 -19.38
N ILE A 4 4.60 3.23 -18.60
CA ILE A 4 4.61 3.57 -17.17
C ILE A 4 3.92 2.42 -16.43
N GLY A 5 4.61 1.82 -15.46
CA GLY A 5 4.07 0.71 -14.66
C GLY A 5 3.92 1.11 -13.19
N ASN A 6 2.75 0.79 -12.60
CA ASN A 6 2.42 0.99 -11.18
C ASN A 6 2.88 2.33 -10.60
N ALA A 7 2.75 3.41 -11.37
CA ALA A 7 3.25 4.71 -10.96
C ALA A 7 2.21 5.50 -10.17
N TRP A 8 2.72 6.36 -9.29
CA TRP A 8 1.96 7.42 -8.66
C TRP A 8 1.76 8.56 -9.68
N ILE A 9 0.51 8.81 -10.09
CA ILE A 9 0.19 9.76 -11.18
C ILE A 9 -0.45 11.04 -10.64
N ASP A 10 -1.45 10.89 -9.78
CA ASP A 10 -2.18 11.99 -9.14
C ASP A 10 -2.44 11.59 -7.69
N ASP A 11 -2.12 12.47 -6.74
CA ASP A 11 -2.20 12.15 -5.32
C ASP A 11 -3.58 11.67 -4.91
N ASN A 12 -4.64 12.35 -5.37
CA ASN A 12 -6.00 12.07 -4.95
C ASN A 12 -6.48 10.71 -5.44
N THR A 13 -6.37 10.44 -6.75
CA THR A 13 -6.78 9.15 -7.29
C THR A 13 -5.87 8.01 -6.79
N SER A 14 -4.58 8.29 -6.57
CA SER A 14 -3.65 7.28 -6.04
C SER A 14 -3.99 6.93 -4.58
N PHE A 15 -4.30 7.90 -3.72
CA PHE A 15 -4.74 7.64 -2.36
C PHE A 15 -6.09 6.91 -2.31
N GLU A 16 -7.07 7.36 -3.10
CA GLU A 16 -8.39 6.70 -3.16
C GLU A 16 -8.24 5.23 -3.56
N GLY A 17 -7.51 4.97 -4.65
CA GLY A 17 -7.25 3.62 -5.13
C GLY A 17 -6.44 2.77 -4.15
N MET A 18 -5.49 3.37 -3.41
CA MET A 18 -4.70 2.66 -2.40
C MET A 18 -5.57 2.16 -1.24
N TYR A 19 -6.44 3.00 -0.68
CA TYR A 19 -7.31 2.56 0.43
C TYR A 19 -8.43 1.62 -0.02
N ASP A 20 -8.93 1.77 -1.26
CA ASP A 20 -9.84 0.77 -1.84
C ASP A 20 -9.14 -0.57 -2.07
N TYR A 21 -7.87 -0.56 -2.52
CA TYR A 21 -7.04 -1.75 -2.63
C TYR A 21 -6.85 -2.43 -1.27
N TYR A 22 -6.50 -1.68 -0.22
CA TYR A 22 -6.36 -2.22 1.12
C TYR A 22 -7.64 -2.89 1.62
N TRP A 23 -8.81 -2.25 1.46
CA TRP A 23 -10.07 -2.84 1.88
C TRP A 23 -10.44 -4.09 1.05
N THR A 24 -10.35 -4.04 -0.27
CA THR A 24 -10.70 -5.17 -1.15
C THR A 24 -9.78 -6.39 -0.99
N HIS A 25 -8.57 -6.19 -0.44
CA HIS A 25 -7.62 -7.25 -0.14
C HIS A 25 -7.60 -7.64 1.35
N ALA A 26 -8.62 -7.23 2.12
CA ALA A 26 -8.79 -7.53 3.54
C ALA A 26 -7.64 -7.04 4.44
N LEU A 27 -6.98 -5.95 4.05
CA LEU A 27 -5.94 -5.28 4.83
C LEU A 27 -6.51 -4.15 5.71
N ASN A 28 -7.70 -3.64 5.39
CA ASN A 28 -8.41 -2.65 6.20
C ASN A 28 -9.79 -3.15 6.61
N SER A 29 -10.23 -2.76 7.80
CA SER A 29 -11.54 -3.10 8.35
C SER A 29 -12.67 -2.37 7.61
N ASP A 30 -13.89 -2.89 7.72
CA ASP A 30 -15.08 -2.21 7.19
C ASP A 30 -15.26 -0.83 7.82
N GLU A 31 -14.97 -0.70 9.13
CA GLU A 31 -15.02 0.58 9.84
C GLU A 31 -14.03 1.59 9.24
N THR A 32 -12.79 1.17 8.97
CA THR A 32 -11.78 2.02 8.34
C THR A 32 -12.23 2.47 6.95
N ASN A 33 -12.68 1.54 6.11
CA ASN A 33 -13.14 1.84 4.76
C ASN A 33 -14.34 2.79 4.75
N GLU A 34 -15.33 2.56 5.61
CA GLU A 34 -16.48 3.46 5.77
C GLU A 34 -16.04 4.85 6.27
N GLY A 35 -15.11 4.92 7.21
CA GLY A 35 -14.52 6.16 7.69
C GLY A 35 -13.81 6.94 6.58
N ILE A 36 -12.96 6.28 5.80
CA ILE A 36 -12.25 6.89 4.68
C ILE A 36 -13.24 7.43 3.64
N LYS A 37 -14.21 6.61 3.20
CA LYS A 37 -15.23 7.02 2.21
C LYS A 37 -16.09 8.18 2.70
N LYS A 38 -16.29 8.30 4.01
CA LYS A 38 -17.12 9.34 4.60
C LYS A 38 -16.38 10.66 4.79
N TYR A 39 -15.11 10.62 5.19
CA TYR A 39 -14.37 11.80 5.63
C TYR A 39 -13.33 12.29 4.61
N CYS A 40 -12.88 11.45 3.67
CA CYS A 40 -11.90 11.82 2.67
C CYS A 40 -12.57 12.23 1.35
N ASP A 41 -12.53 13.52 1.02
CA ASP A 41 -13.02 14.03 -0.26
C ASP A 41 -11.88 14.15 -1.28
N TYR A 42 -11.70 13.08 -2.04
CA TYR A 42 -10.70 13.01 -3.11
C TYR A 42 -11.03 13.89 -4.31
N VAL A 43 -12.29 14.31 -4.50
CA VAL A 43 -12.70 15.16 -5.63
C VAL A 43 -12.33 16.61 -5.38
N THR A 44 -12.66 17.14 -4.20
CA THR A 44 -12.36 18.53 -3.84
C THR A 44 -10.96 18.71 -3.24
N ARG A 45 -10.25 17.59 -3.00
CA ARG A 45 -8.92 17.56 -2.36
C ARG A 45 -8.93 18.10 -0.94
N ASN A 46 -10.06 17.95 -0.26
CA ASN A 46 -10.25 18.40 1.10
C ASN A 46 -10.13 17.22 2.07
N PHE A 47 -8.98 17.14 2.74
CA PHE A 47 -8.68 16.10 3.72
C PHE A 47 -8.88 16.67 5.13
N SER A 48 -9.97 16.28 5.78
CA SER A 48 -10.26 16.71 7.16
C SER A 48 -9.34 15.99 8.16
N GLN A 49 -9.32 16.46 9.41
CA GLN A 49 -8.60 15.77 10.49
C GLN A 49 -9.12 14.33 10.69
N GLU A 50 -10.43 14.11 10.52
CA GLU A 50 -11.05 12.80 10.56
C GLU A 50 -10.59 11.92 9.40
N CYS A 51 -10.44 12.46 8.19
CA CYS A 51 -9.87 11.71 7.07
C CYS A 51 -8.47 11.21 7.42
N TYR A 52 -7.58 12.11 7.87
CA TYR A 52 -6.21 11.71 8.25
C TYR A 52 -6.18 10.69 9.38
N LYS A 53 -7.14 10.77 10.33
CA LYS A 53 -7.27 9.77 11.38
C LYS A 53 -7.59 8.39 10.80
N TYR A 54 -8.56 8.29 9.89
CA TYR A 54 -8.94 7.01 9.28
C TYR A 54 -7.88 6.49 8.30
N GLN A 55 -7.20 7.38 7.57
CA GLN A 55 -6.03 7.02 6.76
C GLN A 55 -4.92 6.41 7.62
N GLY A 56 -4.57 7.07 8.73
CA GLY A 56 -3.58 6.54 9.66
C GLY A 56 -4.01 5.23 10.33
N GLN A 57 -5.31 5.02 10.56
CA GLN A 57 -5.84 3.73 11.00
C GLN A 57 -5.64 2.67 9.92
N GLY A 58 -5.98 2.96 8.66
CA GLY A 58 -5.76 2.05 7.54
C GLY A 58 -4.29 1.71 7.31
N ASP A 59 -3.40 2.67 7.49
CA ASP A 59 -1.95 2.45 7.41
C ASP A 59 -1.43 1.57 8.56
N GLY A 60 -2.11 1.57 9.71
CA GLY A 60 -1.79 0.70 10.84
C GLY A 60 -2.36 -0.71 10.73
N GLU A 61 -3.53 -0.88 10.10
CA GLU A 61 -4.26 -2.15 10.04
C GLU A 61 -3.59 -3.20 9.13
N TYR A 62 -2.89 -2.79 8.07
CA TYR A 62 -2.25 -3.76 7.17
C TYR A 62 -1.06 -4.51 7.80
N GLY A 63 -0.49 -3.98 8.89
CA GLY A 63 0.55 -4.65 9.70
C GLY A 63 1.93 -4.76 9.02
N GLU A 64 2.68 -5.81 9.38
CA GLU A 64 4.02 -6.07 8.84
C GLU A 64 3.93 -6.87 7.53
N ILE A 65 3.73 -6.16 6.41
CA ILE A 65 3.71 -6.73 5.06
C ILE A 65 4.57 -5.90 4.10
N ASP A 66 4.98 -6.50 2.99
CA ASP A 66 5.55 -5.76 1.86
C ASP A 66 4.39 -5.17 1.02
N ILE A 67 4.14 -3.87 1.16
CA ILE A 67 3.07 -3.16 0.43
C ILE A 67 3.26 -3.19 -1.10
N TYR A 68 4.48 -3.44 -1.60
CA TYR A 68 4.73 -3.58 -3.03
C TYR A 68 4.35 -4.96 -3.55
N SER A 69 4.20 -5.95 -2.66
CA SER A 69 3.85 -7.32 -3.00
C SER A 69 3.25 -8.06 -1.80
N ILE A 70 1.97 -7.81 -1.52
CA ILE A 70 1.28 -8.24 -0.29
C ILE A 70 1.18 -9.76 -0.07
N TYR A 71 1.49 -10.57 -1.09
CA TYR A 71 1.50 -12.03 -1.00
C TYR A 71 2.92 -12.63 -1.03
N ALA A 72 3.95 -11.80 -1.19
CA ALA A 72 5.33 -12.27 -1.14
C ALA A 72 5.79 -12.45 0.32
N PRO A 73 6.70 -13.41 0.56
CA PRO A 73 7.35 -13.52 1.86
C PRO A 73 8.24 -12.30 2.11
N LEU A 74 8.30 -11.85 3.36
CA LEU A 74 9.22 -10.80 3.78
C LEU A 74 10.68 -11.26 3.65
N CYS A 75 11.56 -10.36 3.21
CA CYS A 75 13.00 -10.59 3.24
C CYS A 75 13.52 -10.31 4.66
N LEU A 76 13.76 -11.38 5.43
CA LEU A 76 14.26 -11.29 6.81
C LEU A 76 15.79 -11.23 6.90
N ASP A 77 16.49 -11.51 5.79
CA ASP A 77 17.95 -11.46 5.73
C ASP A 77 18.42 -10.01 5.53
N THR A 78 18.88 -9.38 6.61
CA THR A 78 19.54 -8.05 6.58
C THR A 78 20.98 -8.11 6.06
N THR A 79 21.51 -9.32 5.84
CA THR A 79 22.81 -9.51 5.21
C THR A 79 22.59 -9.70 3.71
N GLN A 80 23.06 -8.73 2.91
CA GLN A 80 23.32 -9.04 1.51
C GLN A 80 24.28 -10.23 1.49
N LYS A 81 23.81 -11.40 1.05
CA LYS A 81 24.75 -12.43 0.59
C LYS A 81 25.49 -11.81 -0.58
N SER A 82 26.69 -11.25 -0.32
CA SER A 82 27.67 -10.95 -1.35
C SER A 82 27.69 -12.16 -2.27
N GLY A 83 27.28 -11.94 -3.53
CA GLY A 83 26.85 -13.00 -4.44
C GLY A 83 27.75 -14.22 -4.35
N THR A 84 27.21 -15.31 -3.82
CA THR A 84 27.85 -16.60 -4.02
C THR A 84 27.57 -16.94 -5.47
N THR A 85 28.58 -16.84 -6.32
CA THR A 85 28.54 -17.37 -7.69
C THR A 85 28.06 -18.81 -7.59
N GLY A 86 26.79 -19.04 -7.91
CA GLY A 86 26.19 -20.36 -7.93
C GLY A 86 26.91 -21.18 -8.99
N SER A 87 27.91 -21.95 -8.57
CA SER A 87 28.51 -22.96 -9.43
C SER A 87 27.51 -24.12 -9.49
N ILE A 88 26.79 -24.22 -10.60
CA ILE A 88 26.07 -25.44 -10.94
C ILE A 88 27.14 -26.46 -11.37
N SER A 89 27.48 -27.38 -10.48
CA SER A 89 28.20 -28.59 -10.88
C SER A 89 27.21 -29.53 -11.55
N LEU A 90 27.40 -29.76 -12.86
CA LEU A 90 26.85 -30.90 -13.58
C LEU A 90 27.54 -32.19 -13.13
#